data_AF-R7P4T9-F1
#
_entry.id   AF-R7P4T9-F1
#
_cell.length_a   1.000
_cell.length_b   1.000
_cell.length_c   1.000
_cell.angle_alpha   90.00
_cell.angle_beta   90.00
_cell.angle_gamma   90.00
#
_symmetry.space_group_name_H-M   'P 1'
#
loop_
_entity.id
_entity.type
_entity.pdbx_description
1 polymer ?
#
loop_
_entity_poly.entity_id
_entity_poly.type
_entity_poly.pdbx_seq_one_letter_code
_entity_poly.pdbx_strand_id
1 'polypeptide(L)'
;MKRKYKLYISLSIFIIVLSIIFIYKNNYNKEVLDNKDNVKTTDKLSGIAIMLETSAGSGKYNISTTGTFPKSGYEFNKLKSGCENGGTLSYNEETRKVTLKSNISDKCYIYFDLVPPDVSVAVNNLPTMYGKLGNITCENSNTTYNQQYNRIEVSQINGKYSSCTLNYSDSTSKVNFADYIISLAGTTQGTGQVINEKGYRYEGKEPNNYVWFNNEYWRIIGVFDSASHGISGKNLVKMIRADILDALAWEEKNINDWTVASLNLLLNGAYYNAKDGTNSGYCYGDASISSTCDYTKKGIQSGYRKMIANVTWYLGGYSNNKVTTEEFYGYERGTEVVSGRPTYTTGYIGLMYPSDYGYSVLSNGCARTTKLNSYNSNKCAGQSWLYGKGYEWTLTPDSVDSSRVFFLVIMGGVYSNYGAHNAFCGFGVRPVLYLEDFVYKMDGDGSLENPYIIGM
;
A
#
# COMPACT_ATOMS: atom_id res chain seq x y z
N MET A 1 -18.94 103.41 34.52
CA MET A 1 -17.62 102.99 35.05
C MET A 1 -17.52 101.57 35.63
N LYS A 2 -18.61 100.78 35.78
CA LYS A 2 -18.57 99.42 36.39
C LYS A 2 -18.49 98.22 35.42
N ARG A 3 -18.65 98.42 34.10
CA ARG A 3 -18.70 97.31 33.11
C ARG A 3 -17.33 96.98 32.50
N LYS A 4 -16.43 97.96 32.34
CA LYS A 4 -15.05 97.74 31.87
C LYS A 4 -14.18 97.03 32.91
N TYR A 5 -14.35 97.34 34.20
CA TYR A 5 -13.56 96.72 35.29
C TYR A 5 -13.84 95.22 35.47
N LYS A 6 -15.10 94.79 35.31
CA LYS A 6 -15.46 93.35 35.30
C LYS A 6 -14.87 92.59 34.12
N LEU A 7 -14.73 93.24 32.95
CA LEU A 7 -14.12 92.61 31.78
C LEU A 7 -12.61 92.39 32.00
N TYR A 8 -11.91 93.38 32.58
CA TYR A 8 -10.49 93.23 32.89
C TYR A 8 -10.24 92.15 33.94
N ILE A 9 -11.02 92.10 35.03
CA ILE A 9 -10.88 91.04 36.04
C ILE A 9 -11.17 89.65 35.45
N SER A 10 -12.19 89.52 34.60
CA SER A 10 -12.50 88.25 33.93
C SER A 10 -11.39 87.80 32.98
N LEU A 11 -10.74 88.73 32.28
CA LEU A 11 -9.63 88.45 31.39
C LEU A 11 -8.36 88.05 32.18
N SER A 12 -8.10 88.72 33.32
CA SER A 12 -6.99 88.39 34.22
C SER A 12 -7.12 87.00 34.80
N ILE A 13 -8.33 86.61 35.25
CA ILE A 13 -8.59 85.28 35.80
C ILE A 13 -8.42 84.21 34.71
N PHE A 14 -8.89 84.48 33.49
CA PHE A 14 -8.74 83.55 32.37
C PHE A 14 -7.27 83.31 31.99
N ILE A 15 -6.44 84.36 32.00
CA ILE A 15 -4.99 84.25 31.75
C ILE A 15 -4.29 83.48 32.88
N ILE A 16 -4.66 83.70 34.14
CA ILE A 16 -4.07 82.95 35.28
C ILE A 16 -4.43 81.47 35.19
N VAL A 17 -5.69 81.13 34.85
CA VAL A 17 -6.13 79.73 34.68
C VAL A 17 -5.39 79.07 33.51
N LEU A 18 -5.21 79.76 32.38
CA LEU A 18 -4.41 79.25 31.25
C LEU A 18 -2.94 79.04 31.62
N SER A 19 -2.39 79.91 32.46
CA SER A 19 -1.01 79.81 32.96
C SER A 19 -0.86 78.59 33.88
N ILE A 20 -1.83 78.34 34.77
CA ILE A 20 -1.85 77.17 35.65
C ILE A 20 -2.02 75.88 34.82
N ILE A 21 -2.88 75.87 33.80
CA ILE A 21 -3.02 74.72 32.89
C ILE A 21 -1.73 74.48 32.11
N PHE A 22 -1.05 75.53 31.65
CA PHE A 22 0.20 75.41 30.91
C PHE A 22 1.36 74.94 31.82
N ILE A 23 1.45 75.45 33.06
CA ILE A 23 2.41 74.99 34.07
C ILE A 23 2.09 73.55 34.48
N TYR A 24 0.83 73.18 34.66
CA TYR A 24 0.43 71.81 34.95
C TYR A 24 0.78 70.88 33.77
N LYS A 25 0.53 71.28 32.52
CA LYS A 25 0.89 70.51 31.33
C LYS A 25 2.41 70.39 31.13
N ASN A 26 3.19 71.42 31.48
CA ASN A 26 4.65 71.39 31.39
C ASN A 26 5.32 70.63 32.55
N ASN A 27 4.80 70.73 33.78
CA ASN A 27 5.34 70.01 34.94
C ASN A 27 4.88 68.55 34.99
N TYR A 28 3.66 68.22 34.53
CA TYR A 28 3.21 66.82 34.41
C TYR A 28 3.97 66.08 33.29
N ASN A 29 4.57 66.81 32.35
CA ASN A 29 5.50 66.24 31.38
C ASN A 29 6.97 66.16 31.87
N LYS A 30 7.27 66.57 33.12
CA LYS A 30 8.63 66.60 33.65
C LYS A 30 8.88 65.75 34.90
N GLU A 31 7.86 65.06 35.41
CA GLU A 31 8.00 64.00 36.42
C GLU A 31 7.33 62.69 35.98
N VAL A 32 7.72 62.20 34.80
CA VAL A 32 7.99 60.77 34.62
C VAL A 32 9.29 60.69 33.82
N LEU A 33 10.38 60.85 34.55
CA LEU A 33 11.69 60.34 34.18
C LEU A 33 11.65 58.82 34.40
N ASP A 34 10.77 58.12 33.68
CA ASP A 34 10.90 56.67 33.56
C ASP A 34 11.90 56.41 32.45
N ASN A 35 12.88 55.56 32.77
CA ASN A 35 13.76 54.90 31.84
C ASN A 35 12.99 54.51 30.57
N LYS A 36 13.11 55.30 29.50
CA LYS A 36 12.78 54.83 28.16
C LYS A 36 13.85 53.83 27.77
N ASP A 37 13.66 52.59 28.18
CA ASP A 37 14.29 51.47 27.49
C ASP A 37 14.02 51.66 26.00
N ASN A 38 15.07 51.86 25.20
CA ASN A 38 14.92 52.07 23.77
C ASN A 38 14.39 50.77 23.12
N VAL A 39 13.08 50.66 22.99
CA VAL A 39 12.42 49.50 22.39
C VAL A 39 12.65 49.51 20.87
N LYS A 40 13.49 48.60 20.36
CA LYS A 40 13.76 48.44 18.92
C LYS A 40 13.18 47.12 18.43
N THR A 41 12.31 47.16 17.41
CA THR A 41 11.74 45.97 16.76
C THR A 41 12.28 45.87 15.33
N THR A 42 12.71 44.68 14.90
CA THR A 42 13.29 44.47 13.56
C THR A 42 12.93 43.12 12.93
N ASP A 43 13.13 43.01 11.62
CA ASP A 43 13.04 41.78 10.81
C ASP A 43 14.45 41.25 10.41
N LYS A 44 15.50 42.07 10.60
CA LYS A 44 16.93 41.75 10.42
C LYS A 44 17.75 42.79 11.19
N LEU A 45 18.67 42.42 12.09
CA LEU A 45 19.57 43.38 12.74
C LEU A 45 21.01 42.87 12.75
N SER A 46 21.90 43.70 12.23
CA SER A 46 23.32 43.70 12.61
C SER A 46 23.43 43.84 14.14
N GLY A 47 24.10 42.90 14.80
CA GLY A 47 24.39 42.95 16.24
C GLY A 47 23.71 41.89 17.12
N ILE A 48 22.83 41.04 16.55
CA ILE A 48 22.23 39.89 17.26
C ILE A 48 22.73 38.59 16.66
N ALA A 49 23.35 37.74 17.46
CA ALA A 49 23.75 36.39 17.06
C ALA A 49 22.57 35.42 17.28
N ILE A 50 22.13 34.75 16.22
CA ILE A 50 21.10 33.72 16.28
C ILE A 50 21.78 32.39 16.58
N MET A 51 21.39 31.76 17.68
CA MET A 51 21.95 30.50 18.18
C MET A 51 20.90 29.40 18.02
N LEU A 52 21.20 28.39 17.21
CA LEU A 52 20.31 27.26 16.93
C LEU A 52 20.83 26.02 17.63
N GLU A 53 19.96 25.32 18.36
CA GLU A 53 20.32 24.08 19.04
C GLU A 53 20.69 23.00 18.02
N THR A 54 21.79 22.28 18.27
CA THR A 54 22.31 21.29 17.33
C THR A 54 21.58 19.95 17.38
N SER A 55 20.93 19.64 18.50
CA SER A 55 20.12 18.44 18.72
C SER A 55 19.12 18.72 19.84
N ALA A 56 17.88 18.25 19.70
CA ALA A 56 16.81 18.57 20.63
C ALA A 56 17.19 18.20 22.08
N GLY A 57 17.13 19.17 22.99
CA GLY A 57 17.44 18.99 24.42
C GLY A 57 18.92 18.80 24.75
N SER A 58 19.83 18.97 23.79
CA SER A 58 21.28 18.86 24.01
C SER A 58 21.86 20.05 24.77
N GLY A 59 21.20 21.22 24.72
CA GLY A 59 21.71 22.47 25.26
C GLY A 59 22.96 23.00 24.55
N LYS A 60 23.34 22.42 23.40
CA LYS A 60 24.47 22.84 22.55
C LYS A 60 23.95 23.61 21.34
N TYR A 61 24.57 24.75 21.03
CA TYR A 61 24.08 25.67 20.01
C TYR A 61 25.20 26.09 19.06
N ASN A 62 24.84 26.25 17.78
CA ASN A 62 25.70 26.84 16.76
C ASN A 62 25.13 28.18 16.28
N ILE A 63 26.01 29.08 15.86
CA ILE A 63 25.59 30.34 15.25
C ILE A 63 24.95 30.09 13.88
N SER A 64 23.80 30.68 13.63
CA SER A 64 23.12 30.61 12.34
C SER A 64 23.90 31.39 11.28
N THR A 65 24.17 30.74 10.14
CA THR A 65 24.88 31.35 9.00
C THR A 65 23.95 32.12 8.07
N THR A 66 22.62 31.95 8.19
CA THR A 66 21.64 32.58 7.27
C THR A 66 21.30 34.03 7.68
N GLY A 67 21.58 34.41 8.93
CA GLY A 67 21.20 35.71 9.48
C GLY A 67 19.69 35.97 9.51
N THR A 68 18.87 34.92 9.46
CA THR A 68 17.40 34.98 9.53
C THR A 68 16.89 34.04 10.62
N PHE A 69 15.77 34.40 11.23
CA PHE A 69 15.10 33.54 12.22
C PHE A 69 14.64 32.21 11.59
N PRO A 70 14.63 31.12 12.37
CA PRO A 70 14.18 29.82 11.88
C PRO A 70 12.72 29.89 11.42
N LYS A 71 12.40 29.19 10.33
CA LYS A 71 11.04 29.17 9.74
C LYS A 71 10.13 28.12 10.38
N SER A 72 10.70 27.01 10.87
CA SER A 72 10.01 25.88 11.50
C SER A 72 11.01 25.00 12.26
N GLY A 73 10.52 24.15 13.15
CA GLY A 73 11.32 23.16 13.89
C GLY A 73 12.12 23.72 15.06
N TYR A 74 11.86 24.96 15.49
CA TYR A 74 12.58 25.63 16.56
C TYR A 74 11.64 26.45 17.43
N GLU A 75 11.89 26.48 18.73
CA GLU A 75 11.15 27.28 19.73
C GLU A 75 12.06 28.28 20.42
N PHE A 76 11.55 29.48 20.68
CA PHE A 76 12.34 30.53 21.30
C PHE A 76 12.70 30.19 22.77
N ASN A 77 14.00 30.13 23.05
CA ASN A 77 14.50 29.92 24.41
C ASN A 77 14.67 31.25 25.13
N LYS A 78 13.61 31.67 25.85
CA LYS A 78 13.61 32.92 26.63
C LYS A 78 14.66 32.95 27.73
N LEU A 79 14.99 31.80 28.32
CA LEU A 79 15.91 31.72 29.47
C LEU A 79 17.37 31.93 29.07
N LYS A 80 17.78 31.41 27.91
CA LYS A 80 19.14 31.61 27.37
C LYS A 80 19.30 32.90 26.57
N SER A 81 18.20 33.44 26.05
CA SER A 81 18.24 34.66 25.22
C SER A 81 18.44 35.91 26.06
N GLY A 82 19.39 36.76 25.67
CA GLY A 82 19.70 37.99 26.37
C GLY A 82 20.88 38.76 25.77
N CYS A 83 21.22 39.88 26.39
CA CYS A 83 22.35 40.73 26.02
C CYS A 83 23.34 40.87 27.18
N GLU A 84 24.62 41.10 26.86
CA GLU A 84 25.71 41.11 27.85
C GLU A 84 25.53 42.12 29.00
N ASN A 85 24.86 43.27 28.76
CA ASN A 85 24.63 44.31 29.79
C ASN A 85 23.18 44.40 30.30
N GLY A 86 22.45 43.28 30.32
CA GLY A 86 21.12 43.20 30.96
C GLY A 86 19.94 43.61 30.08
N GLY A 87 20.17 43.86 28.79
CA GLY A 87 19.10 44.01 27.80
C GLY A 87 18.23 42.76 27.67
N THR A 88 16.91 42.94 27.50
CA THR A 88 15.96 41.84 27.33
C THR A 88 15.54 41.66 25.87
N LEU A 89 15.34 40.40 25.47
CA LEU A 89 14.86 40.01 24.15
C LEU A 89 13.49 39.33 24.27
N SER A 90 12.56 39.67 23.39
CA SER A 90 11.32 38.92 23.18
C SER A 90 11.14 38.58 21.71
N TYR A 91 10.64 37.38 21.43
CA TYR A 91 10.35 36.91 20.07
C TYR A 91 8.84 36.75 19.89
N ASN A 92 8.30 37.30 18.81
CA ASN A 92 6.92 37.08 18.39
C ASN A 92 6.92 36.02 17.29
N GLU A 93 6.34 34.85 17.57
CA GLU A 93 6.38 33.71 16.65
C GLU A 93 5.54 33.91 15.38
N GLU A 94 4.40 34.60 15.49
CA GLU A 94 3.49 34.85 14.36
C GLU A 94 4.12 35.78 13.32
N THR A 95 4.75 36.86 13.79
CA THR A 95 5.37 37.89 12.93
C THR A 95 6.84 37.63 12.67
N ARG A 96 7.44 36.67 13.40
CA ARG A 96 8.87 36.32 13.41
C ARG A 96 9.78 37.51 13.70
N LYS A 97 9.34 38.41 14.57
CA LYS A 97 10.05 39.64 14.94
C LYS A 97 10.66 39.54 16.32
N VAL A 98 11.85 40.10 16.47
CA VAL A 98 12.50 40.26 17.78
C VAL A 98 12.35 41.70 18.22
N THR A 99 11.94 41.88 19.47
CA THR A 99 11.95 43.15 20.17
C THR A 99 13.08 43.14 21.18
N LEU A 100 13.99 44.12 21.06
CA LEU A 100 15.07 44.38 21.99
C LEU A 100 14.69 45.56 22.88
N LYS A 101 14.84 45.40 24.19
CA LYS A 101 14.80 46.49 25.17
C LYS A 101 16.18 46.59 25.84
N SER A 102 16.98 47.56 25.41
CA SER A 102 18.28 47.89 26.03
C SER A 102 18.62 49.37 25.83
N ASN A 103 19.48 49.91 26.70
CA ASN A 103 19.94 51.30 26.66
C ASN A 103 21.34 51.46 26.05
N ILE A 104 22.01 50.38 25.61
CA ILE A 104 23.39 50.44 25.11
C ILE A 104 23.64 49.43 23.97
N SER A 105 24.72 49.66 23.20
CA SER A 105 25.20 48.90 22.05
C SER A 105 25.70 47.50 22.43
N ASP A 106 24.82 46.67 22.96
CA ASP A 106 25.18 45.36 23.50
C ASP A 106 25.22 44.27 22.43
N LYS A 107 26.16 43.33 22.58
CA LYS A 107 26.07 42.05 21.88
C LYS A 107 24.92 41.26 22.49
N CYS A 108 23.99 40.86 21.64
CA CYS A 108 22.81 40.11 22.03
C CYS A 108 22.83 38.73 21.37
N TYR A 109 22.39 37.72 22.11
CA TYR A 109 22.29 36.36 21.64
C TYR A 109 20.84 35.90 21.78
N ILE A 110 20.26 35.43 20.69
CA ILE A 110 18.92 34.84 20.68
C ILE A 110 19.03 33.34 20.44
N TYR A 111 18.54 32.56 21.38
CA TYR A 111 18.61 31.11 21.37
C TYR A 111 17.27 30.50 20.96
N PHE A 112 17.36 29.49 20.11
CA PHE A 112 16.22 28.68 19.70
C PHE A 112 16.51 27.19 19.94
N ASP A 113 15.61 26.53 20.66
CA ASP A 113 15.66 25.10 20.96
C ASP A 113 15.09 24.31 19.78
N LEU A 114 15.72 23.20 19.42
CA LEU A 114 15.27 22.37 18.31
C LEU A 114 14.06 21.54 18.75
N VAL A 115 12.95 21.67 18.03
CA VAL A 115 11.72 20.89 18.27
C VAL A 115 11.78 19.60 17.44
N PRO A 116 11.65 18.42 18.06
CA PRO A 116 11.56 17.16 17.33
C PRO A 116 10.37 17.13 16.35
N PRO A 117 10.42 16.29 15.30
CA PRO A 117 9.23 16.03 14.50
C PRO A 117 8.13 15.37 15.35
N ASP A 118 6.87 15.60 15.00
CA ASP A 118 5.69 15.10 15.74
C ASP A 118 5.75 13.57 15.94
N VAL A 119 6.26 12.85 14.95
CA VAL A 119 6.60 11.42 15.05
C VAL A 119 7.98 11.19 14.44
N SER A 120 8.89 10.61 15.22
CA SER A 120 10.17 10.08 14.73
C SER A 120 10.17 8.57 14.77
N VAL A 121 10.65 7.90 13.71
CA VAL A 121 10.75 6.44 13.64
C VAL A 121 12.19 6.04 13.36
N ALA A 122 12.82 5.38 14.32
CA ALA A 122 14.11 4.71 14.13
C ALA A 122 13.87 3.27 13.67
N VAL A 123 14.48 2.87 12.55
CA VAL A 123 14.46 1.48 12.06
C VAL A 123 15.83 0.87 12.31
N ASN A 124 15.91 -0.10 13.23
CA ASN A 124 17.21 -0.65 13.64
C ASN A 124 17.71 -1.77 12.74
N ASN A 125 16.80 -2.49 12.07
CA ASN A 125 17.12 -3.69 11.30
C ASN A 125 16.20 -3.87 10.08
N LEU A 126 16.35 -3.00 9.08
CA LEU A 126 15.56 -3.08 7.85
C LEU A 126 15.79 -4.41 7.11
N PRO A 127 14.76 -5.24 6.88
CA PRO A 127 14.90 -6.51 6.18
C PRO A 127 15.28 -6.30 4.72
N THR A 128 16.14 -7.17 4.20
CA THR A 128 16.44 -7.26 2.76
C THR A 128 15.55 -8.25 2.02
N MET A 129 14.72 -9.01 2.75
CA MET A 129 13.79 -10.03 2.24
C MET A 129 12.39 -9.78 2.80
N TYR A 130 11.38 -10.08 1.99
CA TYR A 130 9.97 -10.01 2.40
C TYR A 130 9.64 -11.12 3.41
N GLY A 131 8.77 -10.82 4.38
CA GLY A 131 8.23 -11.79 5.33
C GLY A 131 8.67 -11.66 6.79
N LYS A 132 9.49 -10.67 7.16
CA LYS A 132 9.76 -10.40 8.58
C LYS A 132 8.58 -9.63 9.20
N LEU A 133 8.23 -9.97 10.43
CA LEU A 133 7.15 -9.27 11.15
C LEU A 133 7.69 -7.99 11.78
N GLY A 134 7.06 -6.87 11.46
CA GLY A 134 7.39 -5.58 12.05
C GLY A 134 6.74 -5.42 13.43
N ASN A 135 7.49 -4.91 14.40
CA ASN A 135 6.99 -4.54 15.70
C ASN A 135 7.42 -3.10 16.00
N ILE A 136 6.45 -2.25 16.32
CA ILE A 136 6.70 -0.86 16.65
C ILE A 136 6.45 -0.61 18.14
N THR A 137 7.36 0.13 18.75
CA THR A 137 7.23 0.60 20.12
C THR A 137 7.44 2.10 20.11
N CYS A 138 6.48 2.84 20.63
CA CYS A 138 6.56 4.29 20.69
C CYS A 138 6.35 4.80 22.12
N GLU A 139 7.04 5.88 22.46
CA GLU A 139 6.80 6.62 23.70
C GLU A 139 5.62 7.56 23.53
N ASN A 140 4.79 7.69 24.57
CA ASN A 140 3.67 8.64 24.62
C ASN A 140 2.70 8.53 23.43
N SER A 141 2.49 7.34 22.86
CA SER A 141 1.52 7.14 21.78
C SER A 141 0.96 5.72 21.76
N ASN A 142 -0.21 5.58 21.16
CA ASN A 142 -0.84 4.28 20.90
C ASN A 142 -0.59 3.93 19.44
N THR A 143 0.34 2.99 19.22
CA THR A 143 0.78 2.61 17.88
C THR A 143 0.73 1.11 17.64
N THR A 144 0.46 0.75 16.39
CA THR A 144 0.44 -0.62 15.92
C THR A 144 1.20 -0.71 14.60
N TYR A 145 1.72 -1.91 14.31
CA TYR A 145 2.31 -2.21 13.02
C TYR A 145 1.39 -3.14 12.25
N ASN A 146 0.91 -2.67 11.09
CA ASN A 146 0.07 -3.43 10.20
C ASN A 146 0.94 -4.28 9.27
N GLN A 147 0.96 -5.60 9.50
CA GLN A 147 1.79 -6.55 8.73
C GLN A 147 1.37 -6.60 7.25
N GLN A 148 0.06 -6.52 6.99
CA GLN A 148 -0.49 -6.58 5.64
C GLN A 148 0.03 -5.41 4.80
N TYR A 149 -0.18 -4.18 5.27
CA TYR A 149 0.21 -3.00 4.50
C TYR A 149 1.66 -2.55 4.71
N ASN A 150 2.39 -3.19 5.63
CA ASN A 150 3.73 -2.80 6.05
C ASN A 150 3.76 -1.33 6.52
N ARG A 151 2.77 -0.96 7.36
CA ARG A 151 2.47 0.42 7.79
C ARG A 151 2.46 0.56 9.30
N ILE A 152 2.83 1.76 9.74
CA ILE A 152 2.65 2.20 11.12
C ILE A 152 1.31 2.91 11.23
N GLU A 153 0.51 2.50 12.20
CA GLU A 153 -0.76 3.13 12.52
C GLU A 153 -0.61 3.82 13.88
N VAL A 154 -0.88 5.12 13.92
CA VAL A 154 -0.84 5.93 15.14
C VAL A 154 -2.25 6.38 15.45
N SER A 155 -2.83 5.86 16.52
CA SER A 155 -4.20 6.20 16.92
C SER A 155 -4.27 7.40 17.86
N GLN A 156 -3.19 7.66 18.61
CA GLN A 156 -3.13 8.74 19.58
C GLN A 156 -1.68 9.13 19.89
N ILE A 157 -1.43 10.41 20.11
CA ILE A 157 -0.18 10.97 20.65
C ILE A 157 -0.53 11.70 21.94
N ASN A 158 0.00 11.22 23.07
CA ASN A 158 -0.26 11.69 24.44
C ASN A 158 0.74 12.75 24.92
N GLY A 159 1.54 13.31 24.01
CA GLY A 159 2.54 14.35 24.27
C GLY A 159 2.69 15.30 23.09
N LYS A 160 3.72 16.16 23.12
CA LYS A 160 4.01 17.10 22.03
C LYS A 160 4.63 16.41 20.81
N TYR A 161 5.35 15.33 21.03
CA TYR A 161 6.00 14.50 20.00
C TYR A 161 6.08 13.05 20.48
N SER A 162 6.24 12.12 19.54
CA SER A 162 6.39 10.69 19.79
C SER A 162 7.67 10.16 19.14
N SER A 163 8.45 9.41 19.91
CA SER A 163 9.63 8.70 19.42
C SER A 163 9.32 7.22 19.34
N CYS A 164 9.53 6.64 18.17
CA CYS A 164 9.19 5.26 17.86
C CYS A 164 10.42 4.48 17.42
N THR A 165 10.47 3.21 17.81
CA THR A 165 11.43 2.23 17.31
C THR A 165 10.68 1.13 16.59
N LEU A 166 11.03 0.90 15.32
CA LEU A 166 10.52 -0.20 14.53
C LEU A 166 11.61 -1.26 14.38
N ASN A 167 11.31 -2.47 14.84
CA ASN A 167 12.17 -3.64 14.69
C ASN A 167 11.45 -4.72 13.90
N TYR A 168 12.21 -5.49 13.13
CA TYR A 168 11.71 -6.66 12.42
C TYR A 168 12.23 -7.94 13.04
N SER A 169 11.39 -8.96 13.11
CA SER A 169 11.75 -10.25 13.70
C SER A 169 11.22 -11.42 12.87
N ASP A 170 11.81 -12.59 13.08
CA ASP A 170 11.25 -13.84 12.55
C ASP A 170 9.96 -14.21 13.28
N SER A 171 9.01 -14.79 12.54
CA SER A 171 7.82 -15.37 13.17
C SER A 171 8.22 -16.57 14.01
N THR A 172 7.79 -16.59 15.27
CA THR A 172 7.92 -17.77 16.16
C THR A 172 6.97 -18.90 15.76
N SER A 173 5.97 -18.60 14.94
CA SER A 173 4.99 -19.55 14.38
C SER A 173 5.25 -19.81 12.89
N LYS A 174 6.49 -19.60 12.42
CA LYS A 174 6.90 -19.88 11.04
C LYS A 174 6.71 -21.36 10.72
N VAL A 175 5.89 -21.66 9.72
CA VAL A 175 5.66 -23.02 9.23
C VAL A 175 5.74 -23.04 7.71
N ASN A 176 6.22 -24.15 7.12
CA ASN A 176 6.21 -24.30 5.67
C ASN A 176 4.77 -24.14 5.15
N PHE A 177 4.57 -23.32 4.13
CA PHE A 177 3.22 -22.93 3.75
C PHE A 177 2.45 -24.08 3.09
N ALA A 178 3.12 -24.89 2.26
CA ALA A 178 2.52 -26.06 1.64
C ALA A 178 2.14 -27.10 2.71
N ASP A 179 3.06 -27.40 3.64
CA ASP A 179 2.79 -28.34 4.74
C ASP A 179 1.65 -27.87 5.63
N TYR A 180 1.57 -26.58 5.91
CA TYR A 180 0.47 -26.00 6.68
C TYR A 180 -0.87 -26.23 5.99
N ILE A 181 -0.99 -25.91 4.69
CA ILE A 181 -2.26 -26.12 3.96
C ILE A 181 -2.62 -27.61 3.88
N ILE A 182 -1.63 -28.50 3.67
CA ILE A 182 -1.84 -29.95 3.71
C ILE A 182 -2.40 -30.38 5.07
N SER A 183 -1.91 -29.82 6.18
CA SER A 183 -2.39 -30.13 7.53
C SER A 183 -3.84 -29.71 7.80
N LEU A 184 -4.40 -28.80 6.98
CA LEU A 184 -5.80 -28.37 7.06
C LEU A 184 -6.76 -29.35 6.37
N ALA A 185 -6.27 -30.39 5.69
CA ALA A 185 -7.13 -31.34 4.98
C ALA A 185 -8.21 -31.94 5.89
N GLY A 186 -9.46 -31.91 5.43
CA GLY A 186 -10.64 -32.36 6.17
C GLY A 186 -11.15 -31.38 7.23
N THR A 187 -10.49 -30.22 7.43
CA THR A 187 -10.94 -29.20 8.38
C THR A 187 -11.84 -28.16 7.71
N THR A 188 -12.69 -27.53 8.51
CA THR A 188 -13.51 -26.39 8.08
C THR A 188 -12.66 -25.13 8.04
N GLN A 189 -12.77 -24.37 6.95
CA GLN A 189 -12.06 -23.13 6.70
C GLN A 189 -13.10 -22.09 6.27
N GLY A 190 -13.45 -21.14 7.14
CA GLY A 190 -14.59 -20.26 6.88
C GLY A 190 -15.90 -21.04 6.69
N THR A 191 -16.53 -20.87 5.53
CA THR A 191 -17.71 -21.67 5.12
C THR A 191 -17.37 -22.84 4.19
N GLY A 192 -16.09 -23.05 3.91
CA GLY A 192 -15.55 -24.10 3.05
C GLY A 192 -14.69 -25.11 3.79
N GLN A 193 -13.91 -25.89 3.06
CA GLN A 193 -12.99 -26.92 3.58
C GLN A 193 -11.75 -27.05 2.70
N VAL A 194 -10.69 -27.65 3.24
CA VAL A 194 -9.59 -28.18 2.43
C VAL A 194 -9.85 -29.65 2.15
N ILE A 195 -10.00 -30.02 0.88
CA ILE A 195 -10.28 -31.39 0.44
C ILE A 195 -9.06 -31.94 -0.30
N ASN A 196 -8.68 -33.18 0.01
CA ASN A 196 -7.65 -33.90 -0.73
C ASN A 196 -8.29 -34.65 -1.91
N GLU A 197 -8.50 -33.94 -3.01
CA GLU A 197 -9.07 -34.45 -4.26
C GLU A 197 -8.29 -33.85 -5.44
N LYS A 198 -7.40 -34.65 -6.03
CA LYS A 198 -6.49 -34.20 -7.11
C LYS A 198 -5.70 -32.94 -6.73
N GLY A 199 -5.16 -32.95 -5.51
CA GLY A 199 -4.53 -31.83 -4.80
C GLY A 199 -5.23 -31.55 -3.47
N TYR A 200 -4.59 -30.77 -2.60
CA TYR A 200 -5.18 -30.28 -1.35
C TYR A 200 -5.83 -28.93 -1.61
N ARG A 201 -7.11 -28.93 -1.97
CA ARG A 201 -7.81 -27.78 -2.56
C ARG A 201 -8.74 -27.11 -1.56
N TYR A 202 -8.79 -25.79 -1.59
CA TYR A 202 -9.84 -25.05 -0.90
C TYR A 202 -11.13 -25.12 -1.71
N GLU A 203 -12.20 -25.59 -1.09
CA GLU A 203 -13.51 -25.73 -1.72
C GLU A 203 -14.62 -25.10 -0.87
N GLY A 204 -15.69 -24.65 -1.53
CA GLY A 204 -16.86 -24.07 -0.87
C GLY A 204 -17.00 -22.58 -1.17
N LYS A 205 -18.05 -21.96 -0.62
CA LYS A 205 -18.48 -20.62 -1.04
C LYS A 205 -17.51 -19.52 -0.62
N GLU A 206 -17.12 -19.52 0.66
CA GLU A 206 -16.15 -18.57 1.21
C GLU A 206 -15.20 -19.29 2.17
N PRO A 207 -14.17 -19.99 1.63
CA PRO A 207 -13.12 -20.56 2.44
C PRO A 207 -12.14 -19.50 2.94
N ASN A 208 -11.45 -19.79 4.05
CA ASN A 208 -10.33 -18.99 4.57
C ASN A 208 -9.06 -19.26 3.75
N ASN A 209 -9.04 -18.76 2.51
CA ASN A 209 -7.95 -18.97 1.56
C ASN A 209 -7.33 -17.67 1.02
N TYR A 210 -7.50 -16.55 1.71
CA TYR A 210 -6.88 -15.28 1.35
C TYR A 210 -5.40 -15.23 1.75
N VAL A 211 -4.59 -14.68 0.87
CA VAL A 211 -3.16 -14.41 1.09
C VAL A 211 -2.91 -12.97 0.69
N TRP A 212 -2.14 -12.26 1.51
CA TRP A 212 -1.64 -10.96 1.11
C TRP A 212 -0.33 -11.12 0.35
N PHE A 213 -0.34 -10.82 -0.94
CA PHE A 213 0.81 -11.01 -1.82
C PHE A 213 0.87 -9.91 -2.87
N ASN A 214 2.07 -9.41 -3.16
CA ASN A 214 2.28 -8.33 -4.13
C ASN A 214 1.45 -7.06 -3.82
N ASN A 215 1.27 -6.75 -2.52
CA ASN A 215 0.44 -5.64 -2.03
C ASN A 215 -1.04 -5.69 -2.45
N GLU A 216 -1.57 -6.90 -2.68
CA GLU A 216 -2.97 -7.11 -3.02
C GLU A 216 -3.47 -8.47 -2.50
N TYR A 217 -4.78 -8.70 -2.58
CA TYR A 217 -5.34 -10.01 -2.23
C TYR A 217 -5.11 -11.03 -3.33
N TRP A 218 -4.65 -12.20 -2.91
CA TRP A 218 -4.61 -13.43 -3.67
C TRP A 218 -5.42 -14.49 -2.95
N ARG A 219 -5.85 -15.52 -3.68
CA ARG A 219 -6.62 -16.64 -3.16
C ARG A 219 -5.89 -17.94 -3.46
N ILE A 220 -5.79 -18.83 -2.48
CA ILE A 220 -5.14 -20.13 -2.65
C ILE A 220 -6.12 -21.07 -3.35
N ILE A 221 -5.69 -21.68 -4.44
CA ILE A 221 -6.42 -22.78 -5.08
C ILE A 221 -6.19 -24.06 -4.29
N GLY A 222 -4.92 -24.36 -4.01
CA GLY A 222 -4.55 -25.54 -3.24
C GLY A 222 -3.05 -25.83 -3.29
N VAL A 223 -2.68 -26.99 -2.74
CA VAL A 223 -1.33 -27.56 -2.84
C VAL A 223 -1.32 -28.72 -3.81
N PHE A 224 -0.32 -28.74 -4.69
CA PHE A 224 -0.21 -29.70 -5.77
C PHE A 224 1.17 -30.33 -5.80
N ASP A 225 1.22 -31.59 -6.22
CA ASP A 225 2.45 -32.35 -6.39
C ASP A 225 3.09 -32.12 -7.77
N SER A 226 4.24 -32.77 -7.96
CA SER A 226 5.03 -32.72 -9.18
C SER A 226 4.26 -33.03 -10.47
N ALA A 227 3.18 -33.83 -10.42
CA ALA A 227 2.40 -34.17 -11.61
C ALA A 227 1.57 -32.98 -12.13
N SER A 228 1.42 -31.91 -11.35
CA SER A 228 0.66 -30.72 -11.73
C SER A 228 1.52 -29.54 -12.16
N HIS A 229 2.83 -29.55 -11.86
CA HIS A 229 3.72 -28.42 -12.11
C HIS A 229 5.11 -28.83 -12.62
N GLY A 230 5.39 -30.12 -12.80
CA GLY A 230 6.63 -30.63 -13.41
C GLY A 230 7.89 -30.57 -12.55
N ILE A 231 7.80 -30.20 -11.27
CA ILE A 231 8.96 -30.11 -10.38
C ILE A 231 8.98 -31.31 -9.43
N SER A 232 9.92 -32.23 -9.67
CA SER A 232 10.03 -33.50 -8.94
C SER A 232 10.21 -33.31 -7.44
N GLY A 233 9.51 -34.12 -6.64
CA GLY A 233 9.68 -34.19 -5.18
C GLY A 233 9.18 -32.97 -4.41
N LYS A 234 8.47 -32.04 -5.05
CA LYS A 234 7.94 -30.83 -4.41
C LYS A 234 6.41 -30.83 -4.39
N ASN A 235 5.87 -30.27 -3.31
CA ASN A 235 4.46 -29.87 -3.18
C ASN A 235 4.41 -28.34 -3.17
N LEU A 236 3.75 -27.72 -4.14
CA LEU A 236 3.75 -26.28 -4.32
C LEU A 236 2.35 -25.69 -4.12
N VAL A 237 2.29 -24.52 -3.49
CA VAL A 237 1.05 -23.77 -3.29
C VAL A 237 0.70 -23.04 -4.59
N LYS A 238 -0.46 -23.35 -5.17
CA LYS A 238 -1.02 -22.64 -6.33
C LYS A 238 -1.98 -21.57 -5.85
N MET A 239 -1.84 -20.35 -6.35
CA MET A 239 -2.72 -19.24 -6.03
C MET A 239 -3.11 -18.43 -7.26
N ILE A 240 -4.23 -17.72 -7.14
CA ILE A 240 -4.83 -16.89 -8.17
C ILE A 240 -5.07 -15.50 -7.61
N ARG A 241 -4.83 -14.47 -8.42
CA ARG A 241 -5.14 -13.09 -8.06
C ARG A 241 -6.61 -12.97 -7.67
N ALA A 242 -6.97 -12.26 -6.61
CA ALA A 242 -8.37 -12.23 -6.14
C ALA A 242 -9.32 -11.53 -7.12
N ASP A 243 -8.83 -10.50 -7.81
CA ASP A 243 -9.58 -9.70 -8.78
C ASP A 243 -9.00 -9.76 -10.20
N ILE A 244 -9.82 -9.39 -11.18
CA ILE A 244 -9.44 -9.25 -12.59
C ILE A 244 -8.28 -8.27 -12.74
N LEU A 245 -7.22 -8.69 -13.44
CA LEU A 245 -6.06 -7.85 -13.77
C LEU A 245 -6.44 -6.80 -14.81
N ASP A 246 -7.00 -7.27 -15.91
CA ASP A 246 -7.49 -6.53 -17.06
C ASP A 246 -8.47 -7.42 -17.85
N ALA A 247 -9.20 -6.82 -18.79
CA ALA A 247 -9.92 -7.54 -19.83
C ALA A 247 -9.08 -7.54 -21.11
N LEU A 248 -8.57 -8.71 -21.51
CA LEU A 248 -7.62 -8.86 -22.60
C LEU A 248 -8.00 -10.04 -23.50
N ALA A 249 -7.58 -9.96 -24.75
CA ALA A 249 -7.59 -11.10 -25.67
C ALA A 249 -6.64 -12.19 -25.14
N TRP A 250 -7.02 -13.45 -25.35
CA TRP A 250 -6.11 -14.58 -25.08
C TRP A 250 -5.00 -14.61 -26.15
N GLU A 251 -5.39 -14.42 -27.42
CA GLU A 251 -4.48 -14.27 -28.56
C GLU A 251 -5.12 -13.44 -29.68
N GLU A 252 -4.42 -12.42 -30.18
CA GLU A 252 -4.95 -11.46 -31.15
C GLU A 252 -5.14 -12.05 -32.55
N LYS A 253 -4.33 -13.05 -32.94
CA LYS A 253 -4.43 -13.69 -34.27
C LYS A 253 -5.45 -14.83 -34.32
N ASN A 254 -6.25 -15.00 -33.28
CA ASN A 254 -7.28 -16.04 -33.21
C ASN A 254 -6.73 -17.48 -33.22
N ILE A 255 -5.62 -17.70 -32.51
CA ILE A 255 -4.92 -18.99 -32.44
C ILE A 255 -4.95 -19.48 -31.00
N ASN A 256 -5.51 -20.65 -30.73
CA ASN A 256 -5.50 -21.28 -29.40
C ASN A 256 -4.18 -22.02 -29.09
N ASP A 257 -3.04 -21.33 -29.20
CA ASP A 257 -1.72 -21.84 -28.80
C ASP A 257 -1.09 -20.95 -27.73
N TRP A 258 -1.06 -21.45 -26.49
CA TRP A 258 -0.63 -20.65 -25.33
C TRP A 258 0.85 -20.29 -25.42
N THR A 259 1.66 -21.08 -26.12
CA THR A 259 3.11 -20.87 -26.20
C THR A 259 3.48 -19.62 -26.98
N VAL A 260 2.60 -19.19 -27.88
CA VAL A 260 2.76 -17.97 -28.70
C VAL A 260 1.72 -16.90 -28.40
N ALA A 261 0.75 -17.19 -27.53
CA ALA A 261 -0.31 -16.28 -27.13
C ALA A 261 0.24 -14.94 -26.61
N SER A 262 -0.25 -13.82 -27.15
CA SER A 262 0.12 -12.48 -26.66
C SER A 262 -0.15 -12.33 -25.17
N LEU A 263 -1.25 -12.89 -24.65
CA LEU A 263 -1.53 -12.86 -23.22
C LEU A 263 -0.43 -13.55 -22.40
N ASN A 264 0.05 -14.72 -22.84
CA ASN A 264 1.14 -15.43 -22.16
C ASN A 264 2.42 -14.59 -22.15
N LEU A 265 2.81 -14.04 -23.30
CA LEU A 265 4.01 -13.23 -23.46
C LEU A 265 3.95 -11.94 -22.63
N LEU A 266 2.78 -11.34 -22.53
CA LEU A 266 2.52 -10.17 -21.70
C LEU A 266 2.62 -10.50 -20.20
N LEU A 267 2.01 -11.61 -19.77
CA LEU A 267 1.99 -12.05 -18.38
C LEU A 267 3.38 -12.44 -17.87
N ASN A 268 4.11 -13.26 -18.63
CA ASN A 268 5.46 -13.71 -18.27
C ASN A 268 6.55 -12.66 -18.61
N GLY A 269 6.22 -11.66 -19.42
CA GLY A 269 7.08 -10.52 -19.76
C GLY A 269 6.82 -9.32 -18.87
N ALA A 270 6.02 -8.37 -19.35
CA ALA A 270 5.84 -7.06 -18.71
C ALA A 270 5.19 -7.15 -17.32
N TYR A 271 4.16 -7.99 -17.16
CA TYR A 271 3.45 -8.14 -15.87
C TYR A 271 4.35 -8.74 -14.79
N TYR A 272 4.98 -9.89 -15.06
CA TYR A 272 5.92 -10.51 -14.11
C TYR A 272 7.09 -9.57 -13.74
N ASN A 273 7.53 -8.73 -14.70
CA ASN A 273 8.63 -7.80 -14.47
C ASN A 273 8.21 -6.42 -13.94
N ALA A 274 6.91 -6.20 -13.64
CA ALA A 274 6.35 -4.91 -13.24
C ALA A 274 6.80 -3.75 -14.14
N LYS A 275 6.64 -3.92 -15.45
CA LYS A 275 7.00 -2.93 -16.47
C LYS A 275 5.74 -2.46 -17.21
N ASP A 276 5.83 -1.30 -17.85
CA ASP A 276 4.82 -0.90 -18.83
C ASP A 276 4.89 -1.83 -20.05
N GLY A 277 3.82 -2.57 -20.30
CA GLY A 277 3.65 -3.50 -21.40
C GLY A 277 2.82 -2.94 -22.56
N THR A 278 2.35 -1.70 -22.48
CA THR A 278 1.43 -1.09 -23.47
C THR A 278 1.99 -1.17 -24.89
N ASN A 279 3.28 -0.90 -25.06
CA ASN A 279 3.97 -0.93 -26.36
C ASN A 279 4.80 -2.21 -26.59
N SER A 280 4.48 -3.31 -25.88
CA SER A 280 5.22 -4.57 -26.02
C SER A 280 4.92 -5.33 -27.31
N GLY A 281 3.84 -4.97 -28.01
CA GLY A 281 3.30 -5.77 -29.12
C GLY A 281 2.42 -6.94 -28.68
N TYR A 282 2.08 -7.03 -27.39
CA TYR A 282 1.25 -8.11 -26.82
C TYR A 282 0.03 -7.62 -26.03
N CYS A 283 -0.17 -6.31 -25.93
CA CYS A 283 -1.23 -5.71 -25.13
C CYS A 283 -2.50 -5.50 -25.97
N TYR A 284 -3.36 -6.51 -26.05
CA TYR A 284 -4.58 -6.48 -26.85
C TYR A 284 -5.83 -6.67 -25.99
N GLY A 285 -6.78 -5.75 -26.13
CA GLY A 285 -8.05 -5.76 -25.40
C GLY A 285 -9.08 -6.67 -26.06
N ASP A 286 -9.24 -6.59 -27.38
CA ASP A 286 -10.13 -7.42 -28.19
C ASP A 286 -9.63 -7.42 -29.64
N ALA A 287 -9.47 -8.59 -30.27
CA ALA A 287 -8.85 -8.73 -31.58
C ALA A 287 -7.53 -7.96 -31.66
N SER A 288 -7.34 -7.17 -32.71
CA SER A 288 -6.14 -6.34 -32.90
C SER A 288 -6.26 -4.97 -32.23
N ILE A 289 -7.24 -4.74 -31.36
CA ILE A 289 -7.42 -3.47 -30.64
C ILE A 289 -6.43 -3.45 -29.48
N SER A 290 -5.42 -2.59 -29.56
CA SER A 290 -4.46 -2.37 -28.48
C SER A 290 -5.15 -1.86 -27.21
N SER A 291 -4.64 -2.27 -26.05
CA SER A 291 -5.10 -1.82 -24.73
C SER A 291 -4.01 -1.00 -24.01
N THR A 292 -4.26 -0.62 -22.75
CA THR A 292 -3.26 -0.02 -21.86
C THR A 292 -2.84 -1.05 -20.82
N CYS A 293 -1.60 -1.51 -20.89
CA CYS A 293 -1.06 -2.57 -20.03
C CYS A 293 0.09 -2.06 -19.17
N ASP A 294 -0.17 -1.04 -18.36
CA ASP A 294 0.81 -0.52 -17.40
C ASP A 294 0.83 -1.39 -16.13
N TYR A 295 1.89 -2.19 -15.99
CA TYR A 295 2.11 -3.06 -14.83
C TYR A 295 3.15 -2.52 -13.85
N THR A 296 3.58 -1.27 -13.97
CA THR A 296 4.57 -0.68 -13.06
C THR A 296 4.16 -0.77 -11.59
N LYS A 297 2.85 -0.64 -11.30
CA LYS A 297 2.29 -0.76 -9.95
C LYS A 297 1.59 -2.08 -9.66
N LYS A 298 0.88 -2.64 -10.64
CA LYS A 298 0.02 -3.83 -10.48
C LYS A 298 0.66 -5.14 -10.97
N GLY A 299 1.85 -5.08 -11.56
CA GLY A 299 2.68 -6.25 -11.87
C GLY A 299 3.41 -6.80 -10.65
N ILE A 300 4.09 -7.94 -10.83
CA ILE A 300 4.83 -8.59 -9.74
C ILE A 300 6.07 -7.78 -9.37
N GLN A 301 6.05 -7.17 -8.19
CA GLN A 301 7.13 -6.36 -7.68
C GLN A 301 8.36 -7.24 -7.37
N SER A 302 9.57 -6.69 -7.56
CA SER A 302 10.83 -7.44 -7.52
C SER A 302 11.04 -8.22 -6.21
N GLY A 303 10.57 -7.68 -5.07
CA GLY A 303 10.65 -8.33 -3.76
C GLY A 303 9.83 -9.62 -3.64
N TYR A 304 8.82 -9.82 -4.49
CA TYR A 304 7.95 -10.99 -4.45
C TYR A 304 8.34 -12.08 -5.45
N ARG A 305 9.08 -11.74 -6.52
CA ARG A 305 9.41 -12.67 -7.62
C ARG A 305 10.14 -13.92 -7.18
N LYS A 306 11.02 -13.81 -6.18
CA LYS A 306 11.79 -14.94 -5.65
C LYS A 306 10.91 -16.00 -4.97
N MET A 307 9.68 -15.65 -4.60
CA MET A 307 8.73 -16.60 -4.02
C MET A 307 7.95 -17.36 -5.10
N ILE A 308 8.08 -17.01 -6.39
CA ILE A 308 7.31 -17.62 -7.48
C ILE A 308 8.16 -18.66 -8.20
N ALA A 309 7.65 -19.88 -8.28
CA ALA A 309 8.29 -20.97 -9.00
C ALA A 309 8.05 -20.85 -10.51
N ASN A 310 9.10 -21.13 -11.30
CA ASN A 310 8.94 -21.38 -12.73
C ASN A 310 8.53 -22.84 -12.93
N VAL A 311 7.30 -23.07 -13.39
CA VAL A 311 6.70 -24.41 -13.43
C VAL A 311 6.30 -24.82 -14.84
N THR A 312 6.03 -26.11 -15.01
CA THR A 312 5.32 -26.63 -16.18
C THR A 312 3.83 -26.31 -16.09
N TRP A 313 3.32 -25.65 -17.14
CA TRP A 313 1.91 -25.46 -17.41
C TRP A 313 1.48 -26.45 -18.50
N TYR A 314 0.59 -27.38 -18.18
CA TYR A 314 0.05 -28.33 -19.14
C TYR A 314 -1.03 -27.67 -20.02
N LEU A 315 -1.04 -28.02 -21.30
CA LEU A 315 -1.84 -27.42 -22.37
C LEU A 315 -2.69 -28.46 -23.11
N GLY A 316 -2.90 -29.63 -22.49
CA GLY A 316 -3.81 -30.63 -23.04
C GLY A 316 -5.22 -30.06 -23.12
N GLY A 317 -5.88 -30.29 -24.25
CA GLY A 317 -7.20 -29.77 -24.55
C GLY A 317 -8.27 -30.86 -24.64
N TYR A 318 -9.48 -30.43 -24.97
CA TYR A 318 -10.57 -31.35 -25.30
C TYR A 318 -11.58 -30.71 -26.27
N SER A 319 -12.40 -31.52 -26.92
CA SER A 319 -13.22 -31.08 -28.07
C SER A 319 -14.65 -30.68 -27.70
N ASN A 320 -15.07 -30.87 -26.44
CA ASN A 320 -16.42 -30.51 -26.00
C ASN A 320 -16.47 -30.01 -24.55
N ASN A 321 -17.58 -29.36 -24.20
CA ASN A 321 -17.81 -28.75 -22.89
C ASN A 321 -18.75 -29.58 -21.97
N LYS A 322 -19.22 -30.75 -22.41
CA LYS A 322 -20.13 -31.61 -21.66
C LYS A 322 -19.36 -32.57 -20.75
N VAL A 323 -18.44 -32.01 -19.98
CA VAL A 323 -17.36 -32.71 -19.28
C VAL A 323 -17.40 -32.38 -17.79
N THR A 324 -17.13 -33.37 -16.95
CA THR A 324 -17.03 -33.24 -15.50
C THR A 324 -15.70 -32.61 -15.07
N THR A 325 -15.60 -32.20 -13.81
CA THR A 325 -14.36 -31.64 -13.27
C THR A 325 -13.19 -32.63 -13.32
N GLU A 326 -13.42 -33.90 -13.00
CA GLU A 326 -12.35 -34.92 -13.00
C GLU A 326 -11.84 -35.20 -14.42
N GLU A 327 -12.74 -35.28 -15.40
CA GLU A 327 -12.36 -35.46 -16.80
C GLU A 327 -11.51 -34.29 -17.31
N PHE A 328 -11.91 -33.04 -17.03
CA PHE A 328 -11.10 -31.86 -17.35
C PHE A 328 -9.71 -31.93 -16.71
N TYR A 329 -9.61 -32.30 -15.43
CA TYR A 329 -8.33 -32.46 -14.75
C TYR A 329 -7.40 -33.46 -15.48
N GLY A 330 -7.97 -34.55 -16.01
CA GLY A 330 -7.24 -35.50 -16.86
C GLY A 330 -6.83 -34.91 -18.21
N TYR A 331 -7.76 -34.29 -18.93
CA TYR A 331 -7.52 -33.74 -20.27
C TYR A 331 -6.52 -32.60 -20.30
N GLU A 332 -6.51 -31.74 -19.27
CA GLU A 332 -5.55 -30.65 -19.10
C GLU A 332 -4.10 -31.13 -19.14
N ARG A 333 -3.86 -32.37 -18.69
CA ARG A 333 -2.56 -33.05 -18.67
C ARG A 333 -2.40 -34.09 -19.78
N GLY A 334 -3.37 -34.15 -20.70
CA GLY A 334 -3.39 -35.05 -21.84
C GLY A 334 -2.58 -34.53 -23.02
N THR A 335 -2.69 -35.25 -24.14
CA THR A 335 -1.95 -34.97 -25.37
C THR A 335 -2.82 -34.45 -26.51
N GLU A 336 -4.13 -34.30 -26.29
CA GLU A 336 -5.09 -33.88 -27.32
C GLU A 336 -4.99 -32.38 -27.57
N VAL A 337 -4.60 -31.99 -28.78
CA VAL A 337 -4.36 -30.61 -29.19
C VAL A 337 -4.56 -30.45 -30.70
N VAL A 338 -4.93 -29.24 -31.13
CA VAL A 338 -5.06 -28.93 -32.56
C VAL A 338 -3.70 -29.03 -33.25
N SER A 339 -3.64 -29.76 -34.35
CA SER A 339 -2.50 -29.79 -35.28
C SER A 339 -1.13 -30.06 -34.62
N GLY A 340 -1.09 -30.86 -33.56
CA GLY A 340 0.17 -31.24 -32.89
C GLY A 340 0.87 -30.10 -32.15
N ARG A 341 0.11 -29.08 -31.72
CA ARG A 341 0.62 -27.98 -30.90
C ARG A 341 1.25 -28.46 -29.58
N PRO A 342 2.02 -27.61 -28.89
CA PRO A 342 2.63 -28.00 -27.62
C PRO A 342 1.57 -28.40 -26.57
N THR A 343 1.84 -29.49 -25.85
CA THR A 343 0.99 -30.00 -24.76
C THR A 343 1.44 -29.49 -23.39
N TYR A 344 2.52 -28.72 -23.33
CA TYR A 344 3.00 -28.04 -22.14
C TYR A 344 3.87 -26.85 -22.52
N THR A 345 4.09 -25.96 -21.57
CA THR A 345 5.13 -24.93 -21.60
C THR A 345 5.66 -24.70 -20.19
N THR A 346 6.70 -23.88 -20.04
CA THR A 346 7.18 -23.43 -18.73
C THR A 346 6.98 -21.93 -18.57
N GLY A 347 6.60 -21.49 -17.38
CA GLY A 347 6.46 -20.07 -17.07
C GLY A 347 6.16 -19.82 -15.60
N TYR A 348 6.31 -18.56 -15.18
CA TYR A 348 6.00 -18.13 -13.81
C TYR A 348 4.49 -17.88 -13.62
N ILE A 349 3.83 -17.36 -14.66
CA ILE A 349 2.43 -16.96 -14.61
C ILE A 349 1.63 -17.75 -15.65
N GLY A 350 0.50 -18.30 -15.23
CA GLY A 350 -0.49 -18.96 -16.07
C GLY A 350 -1.90 -18.43 -15.77
N LEU A 351 -2.90 -19.22 -16.15
CA LEU A 351 -4.31 -18.97 -15.87
C LEU A 351 -4.91 -20.15 -15.08
N MET A 352 -6.12 -19.97 -14.58
CA MET A 352 -6.84 -21.07 -13.95
C MET A 352 -7.15 -22.15 -14.98
N TYR A 353 -7.19 -23.40 -14.53
CA TYR A 353 -7.77 -24.48 -15.30
C TYR A 353 -9.29 -24.57 -15.07
N PRO A 354 -10.07 -25.08 -16.04
CA PRO A 354 -11.46 -25.48 -15.82
C PRO A 354 -11.62 -26.38 -14.58
N SER A 355 -10.69 -27.31 -14.33
CA SER A 355 -10.72 -28.16 -13.15
C SER A 355 -10.53 -27.38 -11.83
N ASP A 356 -9.73 -26.32 -11.82
CA ASP A 356 -9.58 -25.46 -10.63
C ASP A 356 -10.93 -24.81 -10.27
N TYR A 357 -11.67 -24.33 -11.27
CA TYR A 357 -13.03 -23.83 -11.09
C TYR A 357 -13.98 -24.93 -10.60
N GLY A 358 -13.94 -26.10 -11.23
CA GLY A 358 -14.82 -27.22 -10.89
C GLY A 358 -14.69 -27.72 -9.45
N TYR A 359 -13.45 -27.73 -8.91
CA TYR A 359 -13.16 -28.12 -7.52
C TYR A 359 -13.34 -26.98 -6.52
N SER A 360 -13.59 -25.74 -6.93
CA SER A 360 -13.79 -24.63 -5.99
C SER A 360 -15.10 -24.68 -5.18
N VAL A 361 -15.93 -25.71 -5.40
CA VAL A 361 -17.21 -25.94 -4.73
C VAL A 361 -17.20 -27.32 -4.06
N LEU A 362 -17.76 -27.41 -2.86
CA LEU A 362 -17.92 -28.68 -2.16
C LEU A 362 -18.82 -29.65 -2.94
N SER A 363 -18.51 -30.94 -2.90
CA SER A 363 -19.26 -31.98 -3.63
C SER A 363 -20.73 -32.11 -3.20
N ASN A 364 -21.06 -31.71 -1.97
CA ASN A 364 -22.44 -31.64 -1.48
C ASN A 364 -23.21 -30.41 -1.98
N GLY A 365 -22.51 -29.35 -2.40
CA GLY A 365 -23.07 -28.18 -3.07
C GLY A 365 -23.28 -28.45 -4.55
N CYS A 366 -22.28 -29.06 -5.20
CA CYS A 366 -22.33 -29.46 -6.61
C CYS A 366 -21.73 -30.85 -6.79
N ALA A 367 -22.55 -31.81 -7.21
CA ALA A 367 -22.11 -33.19 -7.42
C ALA A 367 -20.98 -33.24 -8.46
N ARG A 368 -19.94 -34.05 -8.23
CA ARG A 368 -18.80 -34.20 -9.16
C ARG A 368 -19.19 -34.73 -10.55
N THR A 369 -20.34 -35.38 -10.64
CA THR A 369 -20.94 -35.84 -11.90
C THR A 369 -21.58 -34.71 -12.70
N THR A 370 -21.75 -33.52 -12.12
CA THR A 370 -22.25 -32.35 -12.83
C THR A 370 -21.19 -31.84 -13.80
N LYS A 371 -21.62 -31.63 -15.05
CA LYS A 371 -20.75 -31.15 -16.12
C LYS A 371 -20.50 -29.64 -15.96
N LEU A 372 -19.29 -29.17 -16.25
CA LEU A 372 -18.93 -27.77 -16.04
C LEU A 372 -19.76 -26.79 -16.88
N ASN A 373 -20.27 -27.19 -18.05
CA ASN A 373 -21.21 -26.35 -18.80
C ASN A 373 -22.59 -26.19 -18.13
N SER A 374 -22.89 -26.97 -17.10
CA SER A 374 -24.16 -26.96 -16.35
C SER A 374 -23.98 -26.42 -14.93
N TYR A 375 -22.87 -25.75 -14.64
CA TYR A 375 -22.59 -25.12 -13.34
C TYR A 375 -23.42 -23.86 -13.10
N ASN A 376 -24.24 -23.44 -14.06
CA ASN A 376 -25.03 -22.22 -14.10
C ASN A 376 -26.22 -22.17 -13.12
N SER A 377 -26.00 -22.59 -11.87
CA SER A 377 -26.99 -22.65 -10.81
C SER A 377 -26.41 -22.16 -9.48
N ASN A 378 -27.31 -21.76 -8.56
CA ASN A 378 -26.93 -21.37 -7.20
C ASN A 378 -26.31 -22.51 -6.38
N LYS A 379 -26.54 -23.77 -6.78
CA LYS A 379 -25.97 -24.96 -6.14
C LYS A 379 -24.50 -25.17 -6.54
N CYS A 380 -24.17 -24.89 -7.80
CA CYS A 380 -22.80 -25.01 -8.31
C CYS A 380 -22.09 -23.66 -8.29
N ALA A 381 -22.23 -22.83 -9.32
CA ALA A 381 -21.57 -21.52 -9.40
C ALA A 381 -21.82 -20.66 -8.15
N GLY A 382 -23.04 -20.64 -7.61
CA GLY A 382 -23.36 -19.86 -6.40
C GLY A 382 -22.69 -20.33 -5.10
N GLN A 383 -22.07 -21.52 -5.10
CA GLN A 383 -21.29 -22.08 -3.98
C GLN A 383 -19.78 -22.17 -4.29
N SER A 384 -19.35 -21.67 -5.45
CA SER A 384 -17.94 -21.62 -5.82
C SER A 384 -17.32 -20.29 -5.38
N TRP A 385 -16.21 -20.35 -4.65
CA TRP A 385 -15.46 -19.14 -4.29
C TRP A 385 -14.70 -18.50 -5.47
N LEU A 386 -14.55 -19.22 -6.59
CA LEU A 386 -13.92 -18.72 -7.82
C LEU A 386 -14.91 -18.01 -8.74
N TYR A 387 -16.22 -18.19 -8.55
CA TYR A 387 -17.25 -17.59 -9.38
C TYR A 387 -17.45 -16.09 -9.10
N GLY A 388 -18.00 -15.36 -10.07
CA GLY A 388 -18.52 -14.00 -9.88
C GLY A 388 -17.68 -12.87 -10.49
N LYS A 389 -16.69 -13.17 -11.33
CA LYS A 389 -15.84 -12.16 -11.99
C LYS A 389 -16.17 -11.92 -13.47
N GLY A 390 -17.22 -12.55 -14.00
CA GLY A 390 -17.71 -12.34 -15.36
C GLY A 390 -17.20 -13.39 -16.35
N TYR A 391 -16.92 -12.98 -17.59
CA TYR A 391 -16.21 -13.84 -18.53
C TYR A 391 -14.73 -13.89 -18.16
N GLU A 392 -14.16 -15.08 -18.05
CA GLU A 392 -12.76 -15.26 -17.65
C GLU A 392 -12.05 -16.30 -18.49
N TRP A 393 -10.82 -15.98 -18.89
CA TRP A 393 -9.98 -16.92 -19.60
C TRP A 393 -9.49 -18.06 -18.70
N THR A 394 -9.50 -19.27 -19.26
CA THR A 394 -8.80 -20.42 -18.69
C THR A 394 -7.59 -20.79 -19.56
N LEU A 395 -6.77 -21.71 -19.07
CA LEU A 395 -5.59 -22.16 -19.79
C LEU A 395 -5.88 -23.25 -20.83
N THR A 396 -7.03 -23.94 -20.76
CA THR A 396 -7.31 -25.14 -21.55
C THR A 396 -7.77 -24.80 -22.97
N PRO A 397 -7.07 -25.27 -24.03
CA PRO A 397 -7.49 -25.08 -25.41
C PRO A 397 -8.60 -26.06 -25.82
N ASP A 398 -9.40 -25.70 -26.84
CA ASP A 398 -10.21 -26.65 -27.59
C ASP A 398 -9.31 -27.52 -28.48
N SER A 399 -9.44 -28.84 -28.41
CA SER A 399 -8.51 -29.74 -29.13
C SER A 399 -8.82 -29.92 -30.62
N VAL A 400 -9.98 -29.44 -31.11
CA VAL A 400 -10.37 -29.60 -32.53
C VAL A 400 -10.46 -28.29 -33.29
N ASP A 401 -10.57 -27.16 -32.60
CA ASP A 401 -10.71 -25.84 -33.22
C ASP A 401 -9.53 -24.94 -32.91
N SER A 402 -8.84 -24.49 -33.97
CA SER A 402 -7.64 -23.69 -33.87
C SER A 402 -7.83 -22.31 -33.23
N SER A 403 -9.07 -21.89 -32.99
CA SER A 403 -9.44 -20.55 -32.51
C SER A 403 -10.12 -20.53 -31.15
N ARG A 404 -10.58 -21.67 -30.64
CA ARG A 404 -11.39 -21.72 -29.41
C ARG A 404 -10.56 -22.11 -28.18
N VAL A 405 -10.81 -21.43 -27.08
CA VAL A 405 -10.23 -21.72 -25.76
C VAL A 405 -11.39 -21.90 -24.80
N PHE A 406 -11.25 -22.74 -23.77
CA PHE A 406 -12.26 -22.80 -22.74
C PHE A 406 -12.23 -21.54 -21.87
N PHE A 407 -13.41 -21.02 -21.56
CA PHE A 407 -13.59 -19.86 -20.70
C PHE A 407 -14.76 -20.06 -19.76
N LEU A 408 -14.68 -19.40 -18.61
CA LEU A 408 -15.81 -19.29 -17.69
C LEU A 408 -16.76 -18.22 -18.22
N VAL A 409 -18.06 -18.50 -18.25
CA VAL A 409 -19.09 -17.53 -18.63
C VAL A 409 -19.71 -16.87 -17.42
N ILE A 410 -20.35 -15.71 -17.63
CA ILE A 410 -21.01 -14.92 -16.57
C ILE A 410 -22.03 -15.76 -15.77
N MET A 411 -22.71 -16.72 -16.41
CA MET A 411 -23.68 -17.59 -15.73
C MET A 411 -23.03 -18.68 -14.88
N GLY A 412 -21.72 -18.91 -14.99
CA GLY A 412 -20.96 -19.88 -14.19
C GLY A 412 -20.65 -21.20 -14.89
N GLY A 413 -21.03 -21.38 -16.15
CA GLY A 413 -20.62 -22.57 -16.92
C GLY A 413 -19.26 -22.40 -17.60
N VAL A 414 -18.60 -23.50 -17.94
CA VAL A 414 -17.37 -23.48 -18.76
C VAL A 414 -17.67 -23.92 -20.19
N TYR A 415 -17.22 -23.14 -21.17
CA TYR A 415 -17.50 -23.35 -22.59
C TYR A 415 -16.27 -23.06 -23.45
N SER A 416 -16.15 -23.74 -24.59
CA SER A 416 -15.27 -23.31 -25.69
C SER A 416 -16.06 -22.70 -26.85
N ASN A 417 -17.37 -22.95 -26.95
CA ASN A 417 -18.23 -22.61 -28.09
C ASN A 417 -19.54 -21.91 -27.69
N TYR A 418 -19.48 -20.97 -26.75
CA TYR A 418 -20.64 -20.19 -26.35
C TYR A 418 -20.70 -18.88 -27.14
N GLY A 419 -21.67 -18.74 -28.05
CA GLY A 419 -21.76 -17.57 -28.93
C GLY A 419 -20.61 -17.49 -29.94
N ALA A 420 -20.33 -16.29 -30.45
CA ALA A 420 -19.22 -16.02 -31.38
C ALA A 420 -17.92 -15.66 -30.64
N HIS A 421 -17.60 -16.37 -29.57
CA HIS A 421 -16.44 -16.09 -28.72
C HIS A 421 -15.27 -17.02 -29.05
N ASN A 422 -14.13 -16.40 -29.41
CA ASN A 422 -12.88 -17.09 -29.74
C ASN A 422 -11.72 -16.46 -28.95
N ALA A 423 -10.50 -16.97 -29.15
CA ALA A 423 -9.28 -16.53 -28.44
C ALA A 423 -9.01 -15.02 -28.54
N PHE A 424 -9.51 -14.34 -29.57
CA PHE A 424 -9.34 -12.90 -29.72
C PHE A 424 -10.25 -12.04 -28.84
N CYS A 425 -11.29 -12.59 -28.20
CA CYS A 425 -12.23 -11.80 -27.43
C CYS A 425 -11.61 -11.25 -26.13
N GLY A 426 -12.02 -10.04 -25.74
CA GLY A 426 -11.58 -9.46 -24.47
C GLY A 426 -12.29 -10.04 -23.25
N PHE A 427 -11.64 -10.91 -22.47
CA PHE A 427 -12.18 -11.45 -21.21
C PHE A 427 -11.29 -11.15 -20.01
N GLY A 428 -11.88 -11.29 -18.82
CA GLY A 428 -11.18 -11.11 -17.56
C GLY A 428 -9.99 -12.05 -17.42
N VAL A 429 -8.85 -11.48 -17.07
CA VAL A 429 -7.61 -12.21 -16.82
C VAL A 429 -7.34 -12.21 -15.33
N ARG A 430 -7.21 -13.41 -14.74
CA ARG A 430 -6.70 -13.59 -13.38
C ARG A 430 -5.42 -14.40 -13.40
N PRO A 431 -4.26 -13.74 -13.20
CA PRO A 431 -2.98 -14.42 -13.10
C PRO A 431 -3.00 -15.52 -12.04
N VAL A 432 -2.42 -16.66 -12.40
CA VAL A 432 -2.22 -17.81 -11.51
C VAL A 432 -0.74 -18.13 -11.44
N LEU A 433 -0.24 -18.45 -10.25
CA LEU A 433 1.15 -18.77 -10.02
C LEU A 433 1.31 -19.89 -8.99
N TYR A 434 2.49 -20.50 -8.96
CA TYR A 434 2.91 -21.41 -7.91
C TYR A 434 3.98 -20.74 -7.05
N LEU A 435 3.89 -20.90 -5.74
CA LEU A 435 4.94 -20.49 -4.83
C LEU A 435 6.04 -21.53 -4.75
N GLU A 436 7.28 -21.07 -4.52
CA GLU A 436 8.41 -21.94 -4.18
C GLU A 436 8.18 -22.70 -2.86
N ASP A 437 8.84 -23.85 -2.72
CA ASP A 437 8.72 -24.73 -1.55
C ASP A 437 9.33 -24.13 -0.27
N PHE A 438 10.23 -23.15 -0.40
CA PHE A 438 10.77 -22.41 0.74
C PHE A 438 9.90 -21.22 1.16
N VAL A 439 8.65 -21.11 0.70
CA VAL A 439 7.72 -20.10 1.20
C VAL A 439 7.02 -20.58 2.46
N TYR A 440 7.01 -19.72 3.47
CA TYR A 440 6.47 -20.00 4.79
C TYR A 440 5.28 -19.11 5.12
N LYS A 441 4.34 -19.65 5.91
CA LYS A 441 3.33 -18.85 6.61
C LYS A 441 3.99 -18.22 7.82
N MET A 442 3.84 -16.90 7.94
CA MET A 442 4.38 -16.10 9.03
C MET A 442 3.30 -15.67 10.02
N ASP A 443 2.10 -15.36 9.53
CA ASP A 443 0.96 -14.91 10.33
C ASP A 443 -0.37 -15.13 9.56
N GLY A 444 -1.50 -14.74 10.14
CA GLY A 444 -2.83 -14.77 9.54
C GLY A 444 -3.54 -16.11 9.62
N ASP A 445 -4.86 -16.10 9.43
CA ASP A 445 -5.73 -17.30 9.43
C ASP A 445 -6.38 -17.58 8.06
N GLY A 446 -6.10 -16.74 7.06
CA GLY A 446 -6.58 -16.90 5.71
C GLY A 446 -7.98 -16.34 5.47
N SER A 447 -8.64 -15.77 6.48
CA SER A 447 -9.87 -15.01 6.29
C SER A 447 -9.59 -13.71 5.51
N LEU A 448 -10.65 -13.07 4.99
CA LEU A 448 -10.52 -11.78 4.31
C LEU A 448 -9.97 -10.68 5.23
N GLU A 449 -10.33 -10.71 6.51
CA GLU A 449 -9.90 -9.72 7.51
C GLU A 449 -8.49 -9.99 8.02
N ASN A 450 -8.07 -11.26 8.03
CA ASN A 450 -6.76 -11.69 8.52
C ASN A 450 -6.10 -12.66 7.51
N PRO A 451 -5.75 -12.17 6.30
CA PRO A 451 -5.18 -13.01 5.25
C PRO A 451 -3.85 -13.61 5.71
N TYR A 452 -3.47 -14.74 5.13
CA TYR A 452 -2.15 -15.28 5.40
C TYR A 452 -1.06 -14.28 4.99
N ILE A 453 -0.12 -14.05 5.90
CA ILE A 453 1.11 -13.31 5.65
C ILE A 453 2.21 -14.33 5.40
N ILE A 454 2.89 -14.22 4.26
CA ILE A 454 3.90 -15.18 3.80
C ILE A 454 5.28 -14.56 3.65
N GLY A 455 6.31 -15.40 3.70
CA GLY A 455 7.71 -14.97 3.66
C GLY A 455 8.67 -16.07 3.25
N MET A 456 9.93 -15.70 3.02
CA MET A 456 11.03 -16.65 2.78
C MET A 456 11.74 -17.03 4.09
#